data_AF-A0A7V9K5L4-F1
#
_entry.id   AF-A0A7V9K5L4-F1
#
_cell.length_a   1.000
_cell.length_b   1.000
_cell.length_c   1.000
_cell.angle_alpha   90.00
_cell.angle_beta   90.00
_cell.angle_gamma   90.00
#
_symmetry.space_group_name_H-M   'P 1'
#
loop_
_entity.id
_entity.type
_entity.pdbx_description
1 polymer ?
#
loop_
_entity_poly.entity_id
_entity_poly.type
_entity_poly.pdbx_seq_one_letter_code
_entity_poly.pdbx_strand_id
1 'polypeptide(L)'
;MPLSRPARLLTVSGLALLLVTGGCSGGSADAPPERDISARLESARSRLDDAASLKIRLVSDDLPDGTVGLVEADGFGNHDPAFEGVVTIVGAGLGQVDADVVSVKGDVEAKVGFVPRFTPVDPADLGAPDPAALLSADNGVSSWLTQSDQLTVGEDSRDGETILTSIRGELPGAVVQQLIPTADETAAFDVVYRLDDDDALRDAAITGPF
;
A
#
# COMPACT_ATOMS: atom_id res chain seq x y z
N MET A 1 56.76 -54.04 13.60
CA MET A 1 55.65 -54.84 13.02
C MET A 1 55.14 -55.79 14.09
N PRO A 2 53.82 -55.98 14.23
CA PRO A 2 53.00 -55.12 15.10
C PRO A 2 52.14 -55.95 16.08
N LEU A 3 51.48 -55.27 17.03
CA LEU A 3 50.08 -55.53 17.38
C LEU A 3 49.55 -54.37 18.23
N SER A 4 48.92 -53.44 17.54
CA SER A 4 47.89 -52.51 18.02
C SER A 4 46.66 -53.26 18.53
N ARG A 5 46.00 -52.76 19.58
CA ARG A 5 44.54 -52.47 19.62
C ARG A 5 44.10 -51.82 20.96
N PRO A 6 42.92 -51.15 20.99
CA PRO A 6 42.71 -49.93 21.76
C PRO A 6 41.54 -49.98 22.77
N ALA A 7 41.42 -48.85 23.49
CA ALA A 7 40.18 -48.18 23.85
C ALA A 7 39.40 -48.58 25.12
N ARG A 8 38.93 -47.48 25.76
CA ARG A 8 37.80 -47.33 26.70
C ARG A 8 38.06 -47.68 28.16
N LEU A 9 37.52 -47.00 29.16
CA LEU A 9 36.91 -45.67 29.41
C LEU A 9 36.58 -45.71 30.93
N LEU A 10 36.34 -44.56 31.56
CA LEU A 10 35.74 -44.31 32.89
C LEU A 10 36.72 -44.04 34.05
N THR A 11 36.57 -43.08 34.97
CA THR A 11 35.74 -41.87 35.17
C THR A 11 36.30 -41.22 36.46
N VAL A 12 35.98 -39.93 36.70
CA VAL A 12 35.68 -39.30 38.01
C VAL A 12 36.59 -38.13 38.46
N SER A 13 35.90 -36.98 38.57
CA SER A 13 36.03 -35.83 39.49
C SER A 13 37.24 -34.90 39.48
N GLY A 14 36.95 -33.66 39.12
CA GLY A 14 37.68 -32.45 39.52
C GLY A 14 36.76 -31.23 39.41
N LEU A 15 35.85 -31.11 40.37
CA LEU A 15 34.91 -30.00 40.57
C LEU A 15 35.69 -28.69 40.86
N ALA A 16 35.60 -27.69 39.98
CA ALA A 16 35.99 -26.32 40.28
C ALA A 16 34.85 -25.37 39.87
N LEU A 17 34.09 -24.99 40.89
CA LEU A 17 32.93 -24.12 40.87
C LEU A 17 33.41 -22.65 40.80
N LEU A 18 33.22 -21.97 39.67
CA LEU A 18 33.33 -20.52 39.58
C LEU A 18 31.91 -19.96 39.40
N LEU A 19 31.33 -19.51 40.52
CA LEU A 19 30.12 -18.71 40.54
C LEU A 19 30.42 -17.35 39.93
N VAL A 20 29.85 -17.06 38.76
CA VAL A 20 29.58 -15.68 38.33
C VAL A 20 28.07 -15.50 38.38
N THR A 21 27.62 -14.76 39.39
CA THR A 21 26.25 -14.29 39.55
C THR A 21 25.97 -13.21 38.50
N GLY A 22 25.45 -13.60 37.34
CA GLY A 22 24.77 -12.70 36.41
C GLY A 22 23.35 -12.47 36.91
N GLY A 23 23.05 -11.22 37.27
CA GLY A 23 21.77 -10.81 37.83
C GLY A 23 20.59 -11.18 36.93
N CYS A 24 19.68 -11.96 37.49
CA CYS A 24 18.35 -12.18 36.95
C CYS A 24 17.47 -11.01 37.41
N SER A 25 17.29 -10.01 36.54
CA SER A 25 16.19 -9.05 36.67
C SER A 25 15.24 -9.24 35.51
N GLY A 26 14.07 -9.80 35.82
CA GLY A 26 12.81 -9.64 35.09
C GLY A 26 12.90 -9.80 33.58
N GLY A 27 12.67 -11.03 33.09
CA GLY A 27 12.34 -11.27 31.70
C GLY A 27 11.08 -10.48 31.32
N SER A 28 11.30 -9.32 30.70
CA SER A 28 10.37 -8.83 29.69
C SER A 28 10.61 -9.72 28.49
N ALA A 29 9.57 -10.43 28.05
CA ALA A 29 9.60 -11.04 26.74
C ALA A 29 10.02 -9.93 25.76
N ASP A 30 11.17 -10.10 25.10
CA ASP A 30 11.56 -9.26 23.98
C ASP A 30 10.35 -9.22 23.05
N ALA A 31 9.68 -8.07 22.98
CA ALA A 31 8.87 -7.78 21.82
C ALA A 31 9.79 -7.94 20.61
N PRO A 32 9.34 -8.56 19.51
CA PRO A 32 10.10 -8.55 18.27
C PRO A 32 10.59 -7.12 18.01
N PRO A 33 11.84 -6.92 17.55
CA PRO A 33 12.30 -5.58 17.22
C PRO A 33 11.28 -4.97 16.27
N GLU A 34 10.79 -3.76 16.57
CA GLU A 34 9.98 -2.98 15.65
C GLU A 34 10.75 -2.93 14.33
N ARG A 35 10.21 -3.58 13.29
CA ARG A 35 10.82 -3.56 11.96
C ARG A 35 10.79 -2.11 11.49
N ASP A 36 11.89 -1.66 10.90
CA ASP A 36 12.03 -0.30 10.39
C ASP A 36 10.84 0.05 9.47
N ILE A 37 10.12 1.12 9.79
CA ILE A 37 8.86 1.48 9.12
C ILE A 37 9.10 1.65 7.61
N SER A 38 10.19 2.33 7.26
CA SER A 38 10.57 2.57 5.87
C SER A 38 10.82 1.25 5.12
N ALA A 39 11.52 0.30 5.73
CA ALA A 39 11.74 -1.02 5.13
C ALA A 39 10.43 -1.79 4.90
N ARG A 40 9.43 -1.65 5.78
CA ARG A 40 8.11 -2.27 5.59
C ARG A 40 7.39 -1.68 4.38
N LEU A 41 7.37 -0.34 4.26
CA LEU A 41 6.72 0.34 3.14
C LEU A 41 7.44 0.07 1.81
N GLU A 42 8.77 -0.05 1.81
CA GLU A 42 9.54 -0.47 0.64
C GLU A 42 9.20 -1.91 0.24
N SER A 43 9.06 -2.83 1.20
CA SER A 43 8.62 -4.20 0.90
C SER A 43 7.20 -4.24 0.34
N ALA A 44 6.28 -3.45 0.90
CA ALA A 44 4.92 -3.32 0.41
C ALA A 44 4.89 -2.78 -1.04
N ARG A 45 5.70 -1.77 -1.34
CA ARG A 45 5.87 -1.23 -2.68
C ARG A 45 6.37 -2.29 -3.65
N SER A 46 7.46 -2.99 -3.32
CA SER A 46 8.01 -4.06 -4.17
C SER A 46 6.97 -5.12 -4.47
N ARG A 47 6.17 -5.53 -3.48
CA ARG A 47 5.08 -6.52 -3.68
C ARG A 47 4.03 -6.04 -4.67
N LEU A 48 3.67 -4.75 -4.63
CA LEU A 48 2.73 -4.16 -5.58
C LEU A 48 3.35 -4.06 -6.97
N ASP A 49 4.60 -3.60 -7.07
CA ASP A 49 5.32 -3.37 -8.34
C ASP A 49 5.73 -4.67 -9.05
N ASP A 50 5.92 -5.75 -8.30
CA ASP A 50 6.25 -7.09 -8.83
C ASP A 50 4.99 -7.90 -9.21
N ALA A 51 3.79 -7.41 -8.87
CA ALA A 51 2.55 -8.13 -9.14
C ALA A 51 2.26 -8.17 -10.64
N ALA A 52 1.91 -9.36 -11.16
CA ALA A 52 1.53 -9.49 -12.57
C ALA A 52 0.25 -8.72 -12.91
N SER A 53 -0.64 -8.57 -11.93
CA SER A 53 -1.84 -7.77 -12.01
C SER A 53 -2.29 -7.33 -10.62
N LEU A 54 -3.03 -6.23 -10.58
CA LEU A 54 -3.59 -5.65 -9.37
C LEU A 54 -5.10 -5.53 -9.52
N LYS A 55 -5.84 -5.83 -8.46
CA LYS A 55 -7.21 -5.37 -8.29
C LYS A 55 -7.16 -4.09 -7.46
N ILE A 56 -7.77 -3.03 -7.95
CA ILE A 56 -7.85 -1.75 -7.24
C ILE A 56 -9.31 -1.37 -7.02
N ARG A 57 -9.58 -0.87 -5.82
CA ARG A 57 -10.83 -0.20 -5.48
C ARG A 57 -10.48 1.14 -4.84
N LEU A 58 -10.91 2.22 -5.47
CA LEU A 58 -10.78 3.58 -4.96
C LEU A 58 -12.18 4.07 -4.59
N VAL A 59 -12.29 4.71 -3.44
CA VAL A 59 -13.55 5.30 -2.95
C VAL A 59 -13.20 6.68 -2.42
N SER A 60 -14.04 7.66 -2.76
CA SER A 60 -13.95 9.02 -2.24
C SER A 60 -15.11 9.26 -1.29
N ASP A 61 -14.78 9.67 -0.07
CA ASP A 61 -15.74 10.13 0.93
C ASP A 61 -15.74 11.66 0.99
N ASP A 62 -16.81 12.24 1.53
CA ASP A 62 -16.91 13.68 1.85
C ASP A 62 -16.64 14.65 0.68
N LEU A 63 -16.97 14.27 -0.56
CA LEU A 63 -16.90 15.15 -1.72
C LEU A 63 -17.79 16.40 -1.51
N PRO A 64 -17.27 17.63 -1.71
CA PRO A 64 -18.07 18.84 -1.51
C PRO A 64 -19.28 18.89 -2.44
N ASP A 65 -20.42 19.32 -1.91
CA ASP A 65 -21.67 19.46 -2.68
C ASP A 65 -21.48 20.25 -3.97
N GLY A 66 -21.99 19.71 -5.07
CA GLY A 66 -21.92 20.34 -6.39
C GLY A 66 -20.58 20.17 -7.12
N THR A 67 -19.64 19.41 -6.56
CA THR A 67 -18.39 19.04 -7.22
C THR A 67 -18.63 17.94 -8.25
N VAL A 68 -17.96 18.05 -9.41
CA VAL A 68 -17.82 16.92 -10.32
C VAL A 68 -16.63 16.11 -9.83
N GLY A 69 -16.82 14.83 -9.52
CA GLY A 69 -15.76 14.04 -8.91
C GLY A 69 -15.93 12.54 -9.08
N LEU A 70 -14.81 11.84 -8.91
CA LEU A 70 -14.74 10.39 -8.82
C LEU A 70 -15.27 9.95 -7.45
N VAL A 71 -16.35 9.18 -7.43
CA VAL A 71 -16.93 8.61 -6.20
C VAL A 71 -16.31 7.24 -5.92
N GLU A 72 -16.22 6.41 -6.97
CA GLU A 72 -15.71 5.05 -6.86
C GLU A 72 -15.04 4.64 -8.17
N ALA A 73 -13.97 3.85 -8.07
CA ALA A 73 -13.45 3.05 -9.18
C ALA A 73 -13.16 1.63 -8.67
N ASP A 74 -13.65 0.61 -9.37
CA ASP A 74 -13.34 -0.81 -9.08
C ASP A 74 -12.91 -1.48 -10.38
N GLY A 75 -11.70 -2.02 -10.40
CA GLY A 75 -11.16 -2.60 -11.63
C GLY A 75 -9.89 -3.41 -11.42
N PHE A 76 -9.37 -3.89 -12.54
CA PHE A 76 -8.13 -4.64 -12.63
C PHE A 76 -7.18 -3.96 -13.60
N GLY A 77 -5.89 -4.09 -13.34
CA GLY A 77 -4.88 -3.64 -14.29
C GLY A 77 -3.52 -4.24 -14.01
N ASN A 78 -2.52 -3.75 -14.73
CA ASN A 78 -1.14 -4.23 -14.65
C ASN A 78 -0.13 -3.14 -15.06
N HIS A 79 1.16 -3.50 -15.02
CA HIS A 79 2.27 -2.58 -15.28
C HIS A 79 2.63 -2.38 -16.77
N ASP A 80 2.01 -3.10 -17.73
CA ASP A 80 1.98 -2.69 -19.15
C ASP A 80 0.74 -1.80 -19.32
N PRO A 81 0.86 -0.47 -19.11
CA PRO A 81 -0.19 0.40 -18.60
C PRO A 81 -1.57 0.03 -19.14
N ALA A 82 -2.33 -0.69 -18.32
CA ALA A 82 -3.64 -1.20 -18.69
C ALA A 82 -4.55 -1.26 -17.47
N PHE A 83 -5.79 -0.84 -17.66
CA PHE A 83 -6.87 -0.89 -16.68
C PHE A 83 -8.20 -1.21 -17.36
N GLU A 84 -9.02 -2.03 -16.71
CA GLU A 84 -10.42 -2.27 -17.06
C GLU A 84 -11.25 -2.32 -15.77
N GLY A 85 -12.34 -1.57 -15.74
CA GLY A 85 -13.19 -1.51 -14.55
C GLY A 85 -14.43 -0.66 -14.72
N VAL A 86 -15.11 -0.44 -13.60
CA VAL A 86 -16.28 0.43 -13.48
C VAL A 86 -15.89 1.65 -12.67
N VAL A 87 -16.28 2.82 -13.17
CA VAL A 87 -16.07 4.11 -12.53
C VAL A 87 -17.41 4.76 -12.26
N THR A 88 -17.63 5.19 -11.02
CA THR A 88 -18.79 5.98 -10.61
C THR A 88 -18.38 7.44 -10.46
N ILE A 89 -19.02 8.32 -11.21
CA ILE A 89 -18.82 9.77 -11.12
C ILE A 89 -20.08 10.44 -10.57
N VAL A 90 -19.88 11.55 -9.86
CA VAL A 90 -20.96 12.50 -9.53
C VAL A 90 -20.74 13.78 -10.31
N GLY A 91 -21.82 14.38 -10.82
CA GLY A 91 -21.77 15.65 -11.55
C GLY A 91 -22.52 16.75 -10.82
N ALA A 92 -22.18 18.02 -11.09
CA ALA A 92 -22.86 19.18 -10.51
C ALA A 92 -24.37 19.17 -10.86
N GLY A 93 -25.21 18.76 -9.92
CA GLY A 93 -26.66 18.64 -10.11
C GLY A 93 -27.11 17.39 -10.89
N LEU A 94 -26.18 16.51 -11.26
CA LEU A 94 -26.47 15.17 -11.79
C LEU A 94 -26.31 14.16 -10.65
N GLY A 95 -27.15 13.12 -10.64
CA GLY A 95 -26.94 11.99 -9.73
C GLY A 95 -25.63 11.24 -10.07
N GLN A 96 -25.35 10.18 -9.32
CA GLN A 96 -24.24 9.29 -9.65
C GLN A 96 -24.49 8.58 -10.98
N VAL A 97 -23.43 8.46 -11.80
CA VAL A 97 -23.45 7.79 -13.10
C VAL A 97 -22.28 6.83 -13.18
N ASP A 98 -22.57 5.60 -13.58
CA ASP A 98 -21.57 4.57 -13.80
C ASP A 98 -21.08 4.60 -15.25
N ALA A 99 -19.79 4.33 -15.44
CA ALA A 99 -19.17 4.12 -16.72
C ALA A 99 -18.25 2.89 -16.67
N ASP A 100 -18.37 2.01 -17.66
CA ASP A 100 -17.33 1.02 -17.91
C ASP A 100 -16.13 1.77 -18.54
N VAL A 101 -14.93 1.56 -18.02
CA VAL A 101 -13.71 2.26 -18.44
C VAL A 101 -12.65 1.25 -18.81
N VAL A 102 -12.00 1.50 -19.94
CA VAL A 102 -10.78 0.81 -20.36
C VAL A 102 -9.72 1.89 -20.58
N SER A 103 -8.55 1.71 -19.98
CA SER A 103 -7.38 2.54 -20.27
C SER A 103 -6.24 1.62 -20.72
N VAL A 104 -5.64 1.90 -21.88
CA VAL A 104 -4.46 1.19 -22.36
C VAL A 104 -3.47 2.21 -22.89
N LYS A 105 -2.28 2.27 -22.28
CA LYS A 105 -1.15 3.12 -22.74
C LYS A 105 -1.52 4.60 -22.89
N GLY A 106 -2.37 5.10 -22.01
CA GLY A 106 -2.85 6.49 -22.03
C GLY A 106 -4.11 6.72 -22.85
N ASP A 107 -4.54 5.75 -23.67
CA ASP A 107 -5.79 5.83 -24.39
C ASP A 107 -6.93 5.37 -23.48
N VAL A 108 -7.78 6.31 -23.06
CA VAL A 108 -8.93 6.03 -22.20
C VAL A 108 -10.22 6.04 -23.01
N GLU A 109 -10.97 4.95 -22.91
CA GLU A 109 -12.32 4.85 -23.44
C GLU A 109 -13.32 4.58 -22.32
N ALA A 110 -14.46 5.26 -22.38
CA ALA A 110 -15.54 5.07 -21.43
C ALA A 110 -16.86 4.74 -22.15
N LYS A 111 -17.68 3.92 -21.50
CA LYS A 111 -19.05 3.60 -21.91
C LYS A 111 -19.99 3.96 -20.77
N VAL A 112 -20.62 5.13 -20.89
CA VAL A 112 -21.43 5.74 -19.84
C VAL A 112 -22.86 5.20 -19.83
N GLY A 113 -23.30 4.63 -18.70
CA GLY A 113 -24.65 4.12 -18.52
C GLY A 113 -25.05 3.08 -19.58
N PHE A 114 -26.16 3.32 -20.28
CA PHE A 114 -26.74 2.38 -21.25
C PHE A 114 -26.26 2.57 -22.69
N VAL A 115 -25.29 3.45 -22.96
CA VAL A 115 -24.76 3.60 -24.32
C VAL A 115 -24.03 2.32 -24.74
N PRO A 116 -24.27 1.79 -25.95
CA PRO A 116 -23.76 0.47 -26.32
C PRO A 116 -22.29 0.48 -26.79
N ARG A 117 -21.59 1.62 -26.73
CA ARG A 117 -20.26 1.78 -27.32
C ARG A 117 -19.34 2.54 -26.38
N PHE A 118 -18.09 2.09 -26.34
CA PHE A 118 -16.97 2.84 -25.81
C PHE A 118 -16.70 4.05 -26.71
N THR A 119 -16.38 5.17 -26.07
CA THR A 119 -15.96 6.40 -26.74
C THR A 119 -14.69 6.92 -26.07
N PRO A 120 -13.75 7.48 -26.84
CA PRO A 120 -12.58 8.13 -26.28
C PRO A 120 -12.99 9.24 -25.31
N VAL A 121 -12.31 9.31 -24.16
CA VAL A 121 -12.48 10.35 -23.14
C VAL A 121 -11.10 10.80 -22.68
N ASP A 122 -10.94 12.09 -22.42
CA ASP A 122 -9.77 12.60 -21.69
C ASP A 122 -10.13 12.67 -20.19
N PRO A 123 -9.50 11.87 -19.31
CA PRO A 123 -9.74 11.94 -17.87
C PRO A 123 -9.45 13.32 -17.27
N ALA A 124 -8.50 14.07 -17.84
CA ALA A 124 -8.11 15.38 -17.33
C ALA A 124 -9.24 16.41 -17.47
N ASP A 125 -10.09 16.29 -18.50
CA ASP A 125 -11.29 17.13 -18.67
C ASP A 125 -12.30 16.93 -17.51
N LEU A 126 -12.19 15.82 -16.78
CA LEU A 126 -13.00 15.48 -15.61
C LEU A 126 -12.25 15.68 -14.28
N GLY A 127 -11.03 16.21 -14.32
CA GLY A 127 -10.17 16.31 -13.13
C GLY A 127 -9.71 14.96 -12.59
N ALA A 128 -9.79 13.89 -13.39
CA ALA A 128 -9.45 12.54 -12.98
C ALA A 128 -8.06 12.11 -13.50
N PRO A 129 -7.34 11.24 -12.78
CA PRO A 129 -6.16 10.56 -13.30
C PRO A 129 -6.50 9.64 -14.48
N ASP A 130 -5.51 9.32 -15.31
CA ASP A 130 -5.56 8.10 -16.13
C ASP A 130 -5.57 6.86 -15.21
N PRO A 131 -6.60 5.99 -15.26
CA PRO A 131 -6.66 4.79 -14.43
C PRO A 131 -5.48 3.84 -14.59
N ALA A 132 -4.90 3.72 -15.80
CA ALA A 132 -3.74 2.86 -16.01
C ALA A 132 -2.47 3.45 -15.37
N ALA A 133 -2.35 4.78 -15.34
CA ALA A 133 -1.21 5.45 -14.71
C ALA A 133 -1.16 5.22 -13.19
N LEU A 134 -2.31 5.05 -12.53
CA LEU A 134 -2.39 4.70 -11.10
C LEU A 134 -1.65 3.40 -10.77
N LEU A 135 -1.52 2.49 -11.74
CA LEU A 135 -0.90 1.17 -11.56
C LEU A 135 0.54 1.11 -12.09
N SER A 136 1.13 2.24 -12.48
CA SER A 136 2.55 2.29 -12.88
C SER A 136 3.47 1.94 -11.70
N ALA A 137 4.47 1.09 -11.92
CA ALA A 137 5.48 0.78 -10.88
C ALA A 137 6.41 1.97 -10.57
N ASP A 138 6.61 2.87 -11.54
CA ASP A 138 7.51 3.99 -11.39
C ASP A 138 6.84 5.15 -10.64
N ASN A 139 5.66 5.55 -11.13
CA ASN A 139 4.98 6.77 -10.70
C ASN A 139 3.51 6.56 -10.30
N GLY A 140 3.05 5.31 -10.15
CA GLY A 140 1.69 4.99 -9.71
C GLY A 140 1.53 5.11 -8.19
N VAL A 141 0.37 4.68 -7.67
CA VAL A 141 0.02 4.86 -6.25
C VAL A 141 0.94 4.08 -5.30
N SER A 142 1.60 3.01 -5.77
CA SER A 142 2.60 2.28 -4.98
C SER A 142 3.84 3.13 -4.65
N SER A 143 4.16 4.12 -5.49
CA SER A 143 5.30 5.02 -5.28
C SER A 143 5.14 5.88 -4.01
N TRP A 144 3.90 6.21 -3.64
CA TRP A 144 3.56 7.02 -2.46
C TRP A 144 4.02 6.38 -1.14
N LEU A 145 4.08 5.05 -1.07
CA LEU A 145 4.58 4.31 0.11
C LEU A 145 6.01 4.75 0.49
N THR A 146 6.84 5.05 -0.50
CA THR A 146 8.24 5.46 -0.31
C THR A 146 8.47 6.96 -0.44
N GLN A 147 7.42 7.73 -0.77
CA GLN A 147 7.45 9.19 -0.88
C GLN A 147 6.73 9.88 0.28
N SER A 148 6.24 9.10 1.25
CA SER A 148 5.64 9.61 2.47
C SER A 148 6.71 9.96 3.50
N ASP A 149 6.52 11.11 4.14
CA ASP A 149 7.35 11.62 5.21
C ASP A 149 6.67 11.47 6.58
N GLN A 150 7.39 11.82 7.65
CA GLN A 150 6.86 11.85 9.04
C GLN A 150 6.22 10.53 9.50
N LEU A 151 6.81 9.41 9.07
CA LEU A 151 6.26 8.09 9.31
C LEU A 151 6.21 7.73 10.80
N THR A 152 5.05 7.27 11.26
CA THR A 152 4.82 6.79 12.62
C THR A 152 3.96 5.53 12.63
N VAL A 153 4.21 4.64 13.59
CA VAL A 153 3.34 3.47 13.81
C VAL A 153 2.09 3.94 14.54
N GLY A 154 0.93 3.59 13.99
CA GLY A 154 -0.36 3.80 14.60
C GLY A 154 -0.83 2.61 15.44
N GLU A 155 -2.10 2.64 15.82
CA GLU A 155 -2.71 1.51 16.52
C GLU A 155 -2.96 0.37 15.52
N ASP A 156 -2.75 -0.87 15.96
CA ASP A 156 -3.15 -2.03 15.19
C ASP A 156 -4.67 -2.01 14.97
N SER A 157 -5.07 -2.36 13.76
CA SER A 157 -6.48 -2.57 13.41
C SER A 157 -6.71 -4.03 13.05
N ARG A 158 -7.98 -4.44 13.05
CA ARG A 158 -8.35 -5.80 12.70
C ARG A 158 -9.28 -5.77 11.48
N ASP A 159 -8.95 -6.57 10.48
CA ASP A 159 -9.81 -6.86 9.33
C ASP A 159 -10.12 -8.35 9.30
N GLY A 160 -11.33 -8.70 9.74
CA GLY A 160 -11.73 -10.08 10.02
C GLY A 160 -10.79 -10.75 11.04
N GLU A 161 -10.08 -11.77 10.59
CA GLU A 161 -9.10 -12.50 11.43
C GLU A 161 -7.70 -11.89 11.38
N THR A 162 -7.42 -11.04 10.38
CA THR A 162 -6.11 -10.43 10.13
C THR A 162 -5.89 -9.22 11.04
N ILE A 163 -4.73 -9.14 11.67
CA ILE A 163 -4.26 -7.93 12.36
C ILE A 163 -3.43 -7.14 11.35
N LEU A 164 -3.70 -5.83 11.27
CA LEU A 164 -3.03 -4.91 10.37
C LEU A 164 -2.32 -3.84 11.19
N THR A 165 -1.02 -3.65 10.95
CA THR A 165 -0.29 -2.51 11.48
C THR A 165 -0.66 -1.27 10.69
N SER A 166 -1.13 -0.24 11.39
CA SER A 166 -1.34 1.08 10.79
C SER A 166 -0.02 1.85 10.75
N ILE A 167 0.33 2.42 9.61
CA ILE A 167 1.47 3.33 9.45
C ILE A 167 0.90 4.67 8.98
N ARG A 168 1.16 5.73 9.74
CA ARG A 168 0.74 7.09 9.41
C ARG A 168 1.89 7.91 8.86
N GLY A 169 1.60 8.87 8.00
CA GLY A 169 2.59 9.81 7.49
C GLY A 169 1.93 10.97 6.75
N GLU A 170 2.74 11.73 6.04
CA GLU A 170 2.30 12.83 5.18
C GLU A 170 2.86 12.67 3.77
N LEU A 171 2.03 12.95 2.76
CA LEU A 171 2.44 13.08 1.37
C LEU A 171 2.50 14.56 0.99
N PRO A 172 3.60 15.03 0.36
CA PRO A 172 3.64 16.36 -0.24
C PRO A 172 2.58 16.50 -1.34
N GLY A 173 1.87 17.63 -1.39
CA GLY A 173 0.84 17.88 -2.40
C GLY A 173 1.36 17.77 -3.83
N ALA A 174 2.59 18.22 -4.09
CA ALA A 174 3.27 18.06 -5.38
C ALA A 174 3.52 16.60 -5.78
N VAL A 175 3.57 15.66 -4.83
CA VAL A 175 3.62 14.21 -5.10
C VAL A 175 2.23 13.69 -5.47
N VAL A 176 1.19 14.11 -4.73
CA VAL A 176 -0.19 13.69 -5.00
C VAL A 176 -0.65 14.22 -6.36
N GLN A 177 -0.34 15.47 -6.68
CA GLN A 177 -0.75 16.13 -7.92
C GLN A 177 -0.18 15.48 -9.19
N GLN A 178 0.99 14.82 -9.11
CA GLN A 178 1.56 14.10 -10.25
C GLN A 178 0.64 13.01 -10.79
N LEU A 179 -0.18 12.42 -9.90
CA LEU A 179 -1.20 11.45 -10.27
C LEU A 179 -2.59 12.07 -10.31
N ILE A 180 -2.98 12.83 -9.29
CA ILE A 180 -4.34 13.38 -9.14
C ILE A 180 -4.33 14.87 -9.48
N PRO A 181 -4.72 15.29 -10.70
CA PRO A 181 -4.45 16.65 -11.19
C PRO A 181 -5.12 17.76 -10.38
N THR A 182 -6.19 17.47 -9.67
CA THR A 182 -6.96 18.44 -8.88
C THR A 182 -6.35 18.71 -7.50
N ALA A 183 -5.42 17.88 -7.04
CA ALA A 183 -4.79 18.02 -5.73
C ALA A 183 -4.02 19.35 -5.60
N ASP A 184 -4.13 19.99 -4.43
CA ASP A 184 -3.38 21.19 -4.09
C ASP A 184 -1.88 20.85 -3.92
N GLU A 185 -1.05 21.34 -4.86
CA GLU A 185 0.40 21.11 -4.85
C GLU A 185 1.13 21.64 -3.61
N THR A 186 0.53 22.63 -2.93
CA THR A 186 1.15 23.35 -1.81
C THR A 186 0.77 22.78 -0.44
N ALA A 187 -0.23 21.91 -0.39
CA ALA A 187 -0.71 21.30 0.84
C ALA A 187 0.08 20.03 1.21
N ALA A 188 -0.11 19.57 2.45
CA ALA A 188 0.25 18.22 2.87
C ALA A 188 -1.01 17.36 2.93
N PHE A 189 -0.87 16.08 2.60
CA PHE A 189 -1.95 15.09 2.64
C PHE A 189 -1.63 14.06 3.71
N ASP A 190 -2.54 13.88 4.66
CA ASP A 190 -2.40 12.83 5.67
C ASP A 190 -2.60 11.47 5.01
N VAL A 191 -1.74 10.51 5.32
CA VAL A 191 -1.87 9.14 4.82
C VAL A 191 -1.84 8.12 5.96
N VAL A 192 -2.67 7.09 5.81
CA VAL A 192 -2.68 5.91 6.68
C VAL A 192 -2.60 4.66 5.81
N TYR A 193 -1.50 3.93 5.90
CA TYR A 193 -1.31 2.63 5.28
C TYR A 193 -1.63 1.52 6.28
N ARG A 194 -2.32 0.46 5.85
CA ARG A 194 -2.56 -0.73 6.67
C ARG A 194 -1.88 -1.94 6.04
N LEU A 195 -0.86 -2.45 6.73
CA LEU A 195 -0.04 -3.59 6.28
C LEU A 195 -0.32 -4.80 7.16
N ASP A 196 -0.32 -5.99 6.57
CA ASP A 196 -0.28 -7.22 7.36
C ASP A 196 1.14 -7.55 7.87
N ASP A 197 1.26 -8.66 8.60
CA ASP A 197 2.53 -9.14 9.17
C ASP A 197 3.59 -9.49 8.10
N ASP A 198 3.15 -9.77 6.86
CA ASP A 198 3.99 -10.05 5.71
C ASP A 198 4.40 -8.77 4.95
N ASP A 199 3.99 -7.59 5.41
CA ASP A 199 4.15 -6.29 4.73
C ASP A 199 3.38 -6.17 3.41
N ALA A 200 2.31 -6.94 3.22
CA ALA A 200 1.39 -6.66 2.12
C ALA A 200 0.46 -5.50 2.51
N LEU A 201 0.43 -4.46 1.67
CA LEU A 201 -0.55 -3.38 1.79
C LEU A 201 -1.96 -3.94 1.57
N ARG A 202 -2.86 -3.67 2.51
CA ARG A 202 -4.28 -4.02 2.39
C ARG A 202 -5.10 -2.85 1.86
N ASP A 203 -4.84 -1.66 2.36
CA ASP A 203 -5.42 -0.41 1.90
C ASP A 203 -4.62 0.79 2.38
N ALA A 204 -4.92 1.93 1.77
CA ALA A 204 -4.42 3.24 2.14
C ALA A 204 -5.58 4.22 2.19
N ALA A 205 -5.63 5.05 3.24
CA ALA A 205 -6.53 6.20 3.30
C ALA A 205 -5.69 7.48 3.18
N ILE A 206 -6.11 8.38 2.30
CA ILE A 206 -5.43 9.66 2.08
C ILE A 206 -6.46 10.77 2.29
N THR A 207 -6.13 11.74 3.12
CA THR A 207 -7.00 12.87 3.45
C THR A 207 -6.28 14.17 3.15
N GLY A 208 -6.93 15.05 2.39
CA GLY A 208 -6.38 16.35 2.06
C GLY A 208 -7.21 17.08 1.00
N PRO A 209 -6.72 18.24 0.56
CA PRO A 209 -7.39 19.07 -0.44
C PRO A 209 -7.21 18.53 -1.86
N PHE A 210 -8.04 17.56 -2.23
CA PHE A 210 -8.17 17.02 -3.58
C PHE A 210 -8.88 17.96 -4.55
#